data_AF-A0A164SES0-F1
#
_entry.id   AF-A0A164SES0-F1
#
_cell.length_a   1.000
_cell.length_b   1.000
_cell.length_c   1.000
_cell.angle_alpha   90.00
_cell.angle_beta   90.00
_cell.angle_gamma   90.00
#
_symmetry.space_group_name_H-M   'P 1'
#
loop_
_entity.id
_entity.type
_entity.pdbx_description
1 polymer ?
#
loop_
_entity_poly.entity_id
_entity_poly.type
_entity_poly.pdbx_seq_one_letter_code
_entity_poly.pdbx_strand_id
1 'polypeptide(L)'
;MDKIMKQLVPQARKVQDKPVDGNWTVGNIQVELEGIALAIRQLQAREMKFADSAKARTVYRRKIVHLKARSDKLIAEIKDKYGVVVTEEHKKSGIFPWHNSVVSVSNQFQVVNAWMLEQRFREEVTQTEKEMANFIENVGLVGFRYLNEM
;
A
#
# COMPACT_ATOMS: atom_id res chain seq x y z
N MET A 1 -16.90 9.60 3.95
CA MET A 1 -16.39 8.64 2.96
C MET A 1 -16.05 9.32 1.65
N ASP A 2 -17.03 9.88 0.95
CA ASP A 2 -16.84 10.46 -0.40
C ASP A 2 -15.84 11.64 -0.44
N LYS A 3 -15.82 12.47 0.61
CA LYS A 3 -14.93 13.64 0.74
C LYS A 3 -13.44 13.27 0.90
N ILE A 4 -13.15 12.19 1.62
CA ILE A 4 -11.77 11.72 1.89
C ILE A 4 -11.22 11.00 0.65
N MET A 5 -12.01 10.12 0.02
CA MET A 5 -11.60 9.44 -1.22
C MET A 5 -11.39 10.43 -2.39
N LYS A 6 -12.24 11.46 -2.51
CA LYS A 6 -12.05 12.55 -3.48
C LYS A 6 -10.74 13.32 -3.27
N GLN A 7 -10.19 13.34 -2.05
CA GLN A 7 -8.89 13.97 -1.76
C GLN A 7 -7.72 13.01 -1.96
N LEU A 8 -7.87 11.73 -1.61
CA LEU A 8 -6.80 10.73 -1.66
C LEU A 8 -6.52 10.23 -3.08
N VAL A 9 -7.54 10.05 -3.93
CA VAL A 9 -7.35 9.55 -5.31
C VAL A 9 -6.49 10.48 -6.17
N PRO A 10 -6.71 11.81 -6.19
CA PRO A 10 -5.84 12.74 -6.90
C PRO A 10 -4.43 12.80 -6.30
N GLN A 11 -4.28 12.67 -4.99
CA GLN A 11 -2.98 12.63 -4.32
C GLN A 11 -2.19 11.37 -4.70
N ALA A 12 -2.84 10.20 -4.67
CA ALA A 12 -2.23 8.94 -5.11
C ALA A 12 -1.78 8.99 -6.58
N ARG A 13 -2.60 9.60 -7.46
CA ARG A 13 -2.22 9.84 -8.87
C ARG A 13 -1.08 10.83 -9.04
N LYS A 14 -0.93 11.82 -8.14
CA LYS A 14 0.19 12.78 -8.14
C LYS A 14 1.50 12.17 -7.64
N VAL A 15 1.46 11.04 -6.93
CA VAL A 15 2.64 10.37 -6.36
C VAL A 15 3.25 9.35 -7.33
N GLN A 16 2.47 8.80 -8.26
CA GLN A 16 3.00 7.91 -9.30
C GLN A 16 4.05 8.64 -10.14
N ASP A 17 5.28 8.12 -10.10
CA ASP A 17 6.39 8.40 -11.01
C ASP A 17 6.82 9.87 -11.15
N LYS A 18 6.55 10.72 -10.14
CA LYS A 18 7.22 12.02 -10.12
C LYS A 18 8.71 11.82 -9.82
N PRO A 19 9.62 12.29 -10.69
CA PRO A 19 11.02 12.40 -10.33
C PRO A 19 11.14 13.31 -9.11
N VAL A 20 12.12 13.03 -8.26
CA VAL A 20 12.51 13.93 -7.17
C VAL A 20 12.91 15.24 -7.85
N ASP A 21 12.08 16.27 -7.67
CA ASP A 21 12.31 17.58 -8.26
C ASP A 21 13.11 18.40 -7.24
N GLY A 22 14.05 19.22 -7.70
CA GLY A 22 14.92 20.02 -6.84
C GLY A 22 14.15 20.94 -5.89
N ASN A 23 12.89 21.22 -6.22
CA ASN A 23 11.95 22.06 -5.49
C ASN A 23 11.16 21.33 -4.37
N TRP A 24 11.48 20.08 -4.05
CA TRP A 24 10.83 19.38 -2.94
C TRP A 24 11.20 20.00 -1.58
N THR A 25 10.19 20.22 -0.74
CA THR A 25 10.39 20.62 0.66
C THR A 25 10.94 19.46 1.49
N VAL A 26 11.57 19.77 2.62
CA VAL A 26 12.10 18.77 3.58
C VAL A 26 11.06 17.70 3.89
N GLY A 27 9.84 18.13 4.21
CA GLY A 27 8.75 17.25 4.61
C GLY A 27 8.35 16.28 3.51
N ASN A 28 8.39 16.69 2.25
CA ASN A 28 8.08 15.79 1.13
C ASN A 28 9.16 14.72 0.95
N ILE A 29 10.43 15.10 1.08
CA ILE A 29 11.58 14.17 0.98
C ILE A 29 11.55 13.17 2.15
N GLN A 30 11.22 13.64 3.36
CA GLN A 30 11.05 12.81 4.56
C GLN A 30 9.92 11.79 4.40
N VAL A 31 8.72 12.25 4.01
CA VAL A 31 7.54 11.38 3.80
C VAL A 31 7.79 10.34 2.71
N GLU A 32 8.46 10.73 1.63
CA GLU A 32 8.81 9.80 0.55
C GLU A 32 9.80 8.73 1.01
N LEU A 33 10.82 9.12 1.77
CA LEU A 33 11.79 8.18 2.32
C LEU A 33 11.14 7.17 3.28
N GLU A 34 10.18 7.64 4.08
CA GLU A 34 9.35 6.78 4.94
C GLU A 34 8.48 5.81 4.13
N GLY A 35 7.84 6.31 3.07
CA GLY A 35 7.06 5.51 2.13
C GLY A 35 7.90 4.42 1.46
N ILE A 36 9.12 4.76 1.04
CA ILE A 36 10.06 3.80 0.43
C ILE A 36 10.50 2.73 1.44
N ALA A 37 10.85 3.12 2.67
CA ALA A 37 11.25 2.16 3.71
C ALA A 37 10.11 1.16 4.01
N LEU A 38 8.88 1.64 4.08
CA LEU A 38 7.71 0.81 4.27
C LEU A 38 7.42 -0.11 3.07
N ALA A 39 7.53 0.42 1.85
CA ALA A 39 7.32 -0.33 0.61
C ALA A 39 8.35 -1.48 0.48
N ILE A 40 9.62 -1.24 0.82
CA ILE A 40 10.66 -2.28 0.83
C ILE A 40 10.26 -3.39 1.81
N ARG A 41 9.86 -3.05 3.04
CA ARG A 41 9.45 -4.03 4.06
C ARG A 41 8.27 -4.87 3.60
N GLN A 42 7.28 -4.24 2.98
CA GLN A 42 6.11 -4.95 2.44
C GLN A 42 6.46 -5.86 1.27
N LEU A 43 7.32 -5.41 0.35
CA LEU A 43 7.78 -6.22 -0.77
C LEU A 43 8.60 -7.43 -0.28
N GLN A 44 9.44 -7.27 0.74
CA GLN A 44 10.16 -8.37 1.37
C GLN A 44 9.20 -9.37 2.02
N ALA A 45 8.20 -8.90 2.77
CA ALA A 45 7.19 -9.76 3.36
C ALA A 45 6.38 -10.52 2.29
N ARG A 46 6.04 -9.87 1.17
CA ARG A 46 5.35 -10.50 0.04
C ARG A 46 6.23 -11.49 -0.71
N GLU A 47 7.51 -11.19 -0.89
CA GLU A 47 8.48 -12.12 -1.48
C GLU A 47 8.53 -13.40 -0.64
N MET A 48 8.64 -13.29 0.68
CA MET A 48 8.68 -14.45 1.57
C MET A 48 7.39 -15.27 1.57
N LYS A 49 6.22 -14.62 1.46
CA LYS A 49 4.91 -15.28 1.58
C LYS A 49 4.36 -15.84 0.27
N PHE A 50 4.64 -15.20 -0.87
CA PHE A 50 3.92 -15.44 -2.13
C PHE A 50 4.83 -15.71 -3.33
N ALA A 51 6.15 -15.62 -3.19
CA ALA A 51 7.06 -15.85 -4.31
C ALA A 51 7.50 -17.32 -4.39
N ASP A 52 6.64 -18.13 -5.01
CA ASP A 52 6.82 -19.58 -5.13
C ASP A 52 7.85 -19.96 -6.20
N SER A 53 8.09 -19.07 -7.17
CA SER A 53 9.05 -19.27 -8.25
C SER A 53 10.24 -18.31 -8.19
N ALA A 54 11.38 -18.76 -8.72
CA ALA A 54 12.57 -17.93 -8.89
C ALA A 54 12.30 -16.68 -9.75
N LYS A 55 11.41 -16.80 -10.76
CA LYS A 55 10.98 -15.68 -11.60
C LYS A 55 10.20 -14.64 -10.79
N ALA A 56 9.25 -15.07 -9.94
CA ALA A 56 8.51 -14.18 -9.05
C ALA A 56 9.44 -13.47 -8.05
N ARG A 57 10.38 -14.19 -7.42
CA ARG A 57 11.38 -13.59 -6.52
C ARG A 57 12.22 -12.54 -7.23
N THR A 58 12.64 -12.79 -8.47
CA THR A 58 13.42 -11.84 -9.28
C THR A 58 12.64 -10.53 -9.51
N VAL A 59 11.33 -10.59 -9.74
CA VAL A 59 10.49 -9.39 -9.90
C VAL A 59 10.45 -8.56 -8.61
N TYR A 60 10.24 -9.18 -7.46
CA TYR A 60 10.26 -8.49 -6.16
C TYR A 60 11.62 -7.85 -5.88
N ARG A 61 12.71 -8.58 -6.09
CA ARG A 61 14.08 -8.09 -5.89
C ARG A 61 14.41 -6.90 -6.78
N ARG A 62 14.01 -6.91 -8.06
CA ARG A 62 14.20 -5.76 -8.96
C ARG A 62 13.50 -4.50 -8.43
N LYS A 63 12.27 -4.64 -7.94
CA LYS A 63 11.53 -3.52 -7.32
C LYS A 63 12.23 -3.01 -6.07
N ILE A 64 12.71 -3.91 -5.21
CA ILE A 64 13.46 -3.54 -3.99
C ILE A 64 14.75 -2.81 -4.35
N VAL A 65 15.51 -3.26 -5.36
CA VAL A 65 16.74 -2.60 -5.82
C VAL A 65 16.45 -1.18 -6.30
N HIS A 66 15.40 -1.00 -7.11
CA HIS A 66 15.03 0.33 -7.60
C HIS A 66 14.65 1.29 -6.46
N LEU A 67 13.88 0.81 -5.49
CA LEU A 67 13.49 1.57 -4.31
C LEU A 67 14.69 1.92 -3.43
N LYS A 68 15.65 1.01 -3.25
CA LYS A 68 16.89 1.28 -2.53
C LYS A 68 17.69 2.40 -3.18
N ALA A 69 17.91 2.31 -4.50
CA ALA A 69 18.62 3.35 -5.24
C ALA A 69 17.94 4.73 -5.13
N ARG A 70 16.59 4.77 -5.11
CA ARG A 70 15.83 6.00 -4.88
C ARG A 70 16.02 6.51 -3.45
N SER A 71 16.00 5.63 -2.44
CA SER A 71 16.22 6.01 -1.04
C SER A 71 17.62 6.60 -0.81
N ASP A 72 18.64 6.07 -1.47
CA ASP A 72 20.02 6.55 -1.33
C ASP A 72 20.17 7.97 -1.89
N LYS A 73 19.50 8.28 -3.01
CA LYS A 73 19.44 9.63 -3.58
C LYS A 73 18.78 10.63 -2.62
N LEU A 74 17.63 10.26 -2.05
CA LEU A 74 16.91 11.11 -1.10
C LEU A 74 17.73 11.39 0.16
N ILE A 75 18.47 10.40 0.66
CA ILE A 75 19.34 10.58 1.83
C ILE A 75 20.51 11.50 1.53
N ALA A 76 21.10 11.40 0.34
CA ALA A 76 22.15 12.33 -0.09
C ALA A 76 21.59 13.77 -0.12
N GLU A 77 20.39 13.97 -0.65
CA GLU A 77 19.71 15.28 -0.65
C GLU A 77 19.37 15.79 0.76
N ILE A 78 18.93 14.91 1.67
CA ILE A 78 18.65 15.29 3.07
C ILE A 78 19.93 15.75 3.77
N LYS A 79 21.03 15.02 3.56
CA LYS A 79 22.33 15.36 4.13
C LYS A 79 22.82 16.70 3.60
N ASP A 80 22.72 16.92 2.30
CA ASP A 80 23.18 18.13 1.61
C ASP A 80 22.36 19.38 2.00
N LYS A 81 21.03 19.27 1.97
CA LYS A 81 20.13 20.41 2.21
C LYS A 81 19.89 20.72 3.69
N TYR A 82 19.93 19.72 4.57
CA TYR A 82 19.43 19.84 5.95
C TYR A 82 20.39 19.35 7.02
N GLY A 83 21.53 18.76 6.64
CA GLY A 83 22.55 18.29 7.60
C GLY A 83 22.10 17.11 8.49
N VAL A 84 20.94 16.50 8.22
CA VAL A 84 20.43 15.36 8.99
C VAL A 84 21.11 14.08 8.52
N VAL A 85 21.72 13.34 9.44
CA VAL A 85 22.38 12.06 9.14
C VAL A 85 21.37 10.92 9.28
N VAL A 86 21.09 10.23 8.18
CA VAL A 86 20.27 9.02 8.16
C VAL A 86 21.17 7.79 8.02
N THR A 87 21.18 6.93 9.04
CA THR A 87 21.91 5.67 9.09
C THR A 87 21.15 4.51 8.44
N GLU A 88 21.85 3.42 8.14
CA GLU A 88 21.25 2.17 7.65
C GLU A 88 20.26 1.55 8.65
N GLU A 89 20.45 1.81 9.94
CA GLU A 89 19.52 1.34 10.98
C GLU A 89 18.17 2.03 10.88
N HIS A 90 18.15 3.33 10.58
CA HIS A 90 16.90 4.07 10.30
C HIS A 90 16.18 3.54 9.07
N LYS A 91 16.92 3.12 8.03
CA LYS A 91 16.32 2.48 6.85
C LYS A 91 15.64 1.15 7.18
N LYS A 92 16.28 0.33 8.03
CA LYS A 92 15.74 -0.99 8.43
C LYS A 92 14.53 -0.85 9.36
N SER A 93 14.67 -0.02 10.39
CA SER A 93 13.61 0.21 11.39
C SER A 93 12.44 0.99 10.80
N GLY A 94 12.66 1.83 9.79
CA GLY A 94 11.68 2.78 9.28
C GLY A 94 11.34 3.87 10.30
N ILE A 95 12.19 4.04 11.32
CA ILE A 95 12.10 5.09 12.34
C ILE A 95 13.24 6.06 12.04
N PHE A 96 12.89 7.29 11.69
CA PHE A 96 13.84 8.30 11.25
C PHE A 96 14.04 9.39 12.33
N PRO A 97 15.16 10.14 12.27
CA PRO A 97 15.50 11.14 13.30
C PRO A 97 14.45 12.26 13.49
N TRP A 98 13.62 12.53 12.47
CA TRP A 98 12.56 13.55 12.53
C TRP A 98 11.23 13.04 13.12
N HIS A 99 11.15 11.77 13.52
CA HIS A 99 9.99 11.24 14.23
C HIS A 99 10.02 11.65 15.70
N ASN A 100 9.46 12.83 16.01
CA ASN A 100 9.24 13.28 17.38
C ASN A 100 8.01 12.58 17.97
N SER A 101 8.19 11.47 18.70
CA SER A 101 7.25 10.77 19.61
C SER A 101 5.77 10.58 19.20
N VAL A 102 5.37 10.96 17.99
CA VAL A 102 3.99 10.94 17.49
C VAL A 102 3.97 10.09 16.24
N VAL A 103 3.32 8.94 16.37
CA VAL A 103 2.82 8.02 15.32
C VAL A 103 3.61 8.11 14.00
N SER A 104 4.62 7.23 13.86
CA SER A 104 5.38 7.08 12.60
C SER A 104 4.45 6.86 11.40
N VAL A 105 4.85 7.29 10.19
CA VAL A 105 4.07 7.04 8.96
C VAL A 105 3.82 5.55 8.75
N SER A 106 4.67 4.67 9.28
CA SER A 106 4.40 3.22 9.34
C SER A 106 3.09 2.90 10.08
N ASN A 107 2.83 3.53 11.23
CA ASN A 107 1.61 3.34 11.99
C ASN A 107 0.41 3.96 11.28
N GLN A 108 0.56 5.16 10.71
CA GLN A 108 -0.52 5.81 9.92
C GLN A 108 -0.91 4.95 8.72
N PHE A 109 0.08 4.42 8.00
CA PHE A 109 -0.16 3.54 6.86
C PHE A 109 -0.78 2.22 7.29
N GLN A 110 -0.35 1.61 8.40
CA GLN A 110 -0.97 0.39 8.94
C GLN A 110 -2.45 0.62 9.27
N VAL A 111 -2.79 1.75 9.87
CA VAL A 111 -4.20 2.13 10.14
C VAL A 111 -4.99 2.27 8.83
N VAL A 112 -4.44 2.97 7.83
CA VAL A 112 -5.08 3.11 6.52
C VAL A 112 -5.24 1.75 5.83
N ASN A 113 -4.22 0.88 5.88
CA ASN A 113 -4.29 -0.44 5.27
C ASN A 113 -5.29 -1.36 5.98
N ALA A 114 -5.30 -1.37 7.31
CA ALA A 114 -6.25 -2.13 8.12
C ALA A 114 -7.68 -1.66 7.83
N TRP A 115 -7.88 -0.35 7.72
CA TRP A 115 -9.15 0.22 7.32
C TRP A 115 -9.55 -0.19 5.89
N MET A 116 -8.63 -0.14 4.91
CA MET A 116 -8.92 -0.61 3.55
C MET A 116 -9.26 -2.12 3.49
N LEU A 117 -8.61 -2.94 4.32
CA LEU A 117 -8.92 -4.37 4.44
C LEU A 117 -10.32 -4.57 5.01
N GLU A 118 -10.68 -3.85 6.07
CA GLU A 118 -12.03 -3.85 6.64
C GLU A 118 -13.09 -3.44 5.62
N GLN A 119 -12.81 -2.43 4.77
CA GLN A 119 -13.74 -2.06 3.69
C GLN A 119 -13.94 -3.19 2.69
N ARG A 120 -12.86 -3.82 2.22
CA ARG A 120 -12.96 -4.95 1.28
C ARG A 120 -13.70 -6.13 1.87
N PHE A 121 -13.46 -6.43 3.14
CA PHE A 121 -14.16 -7.51 3.83
C PHE A 121 -15.67 -7.24 3.92
N ARG A 122 -16.07 -6.00 4.21
CA ARG A 122 -17.49 -5.61 4.20
C ARG A 122 -18.12 -5.70 2.81
N GLU A 123 -17.39 -5.29 1.77
CA GLU A 123 -17.83 -5.42 0.38
C GLU A 123 -18.03 -6.89 -0.01
N GLU A 124 -17.09 -7.76 0.38
CA GLU A 124 -17.14 -9.20 0.12
C GLU A 124 -18.33 -9.85 0.81
N VAL A 125 -18.58 -9.58 2.10
CA VAL A 125 -19.76 -10.07 2.83
C VAL A 125 -21.06 -9.66 2.13
N THR A 126 -21.17 -8.37 1.77
CA THR A 126 -22.36 -7.84 1.09
C THR A 126 -22.57 -8.49 -0.28
N GLN A 127 -21.48 -8.76 -1.01
CA GLN A 127 -21.51 -9.41 -2.32
C GLN A 127 -21.92 -10.88 -2.19
N THR A 128 -21.36 -11.61 -1.22
CA THR A 128 -21.73 -13.00 -0.94
C THR A 128 -23.21 -13.13 -0.56
N GLU A 129 -23.74 -12.24 0.27
CA GLU A 129 -25.17 -12.22 0.61
C GLU A 129 -26.05 -12.08 -0.63
N LYS A 130 -25.69 -11.18 -1.56
CA LYS A 130 -26.40 -11.00 -2.84
C LYS A 130 -26.31 -12.24 -3.72
N GLU A 131 -25.13 -12.85 -3.81
CA GLU A 131 -24.92 -14.07 -4.60
C GLU A 131 -25.72 -15.24 -4.03
N MET A 132 -25.79 -15.38 -2.70
CA MET A 132 -26.62 -16.38 -2.03
C MET A 132 -28.11 -16.13 -2.26
N ALA A 133 -28.58 -14.88 -2.16
CA ALA A 133 -29.97 -14.53 -2.44
C ALA A 133 -30.36 -14.85 -3.90
N ASN A 134 -29.52 -14.44 -4.86
CA ASN A 134 -29.70 -14.76 -6.28
C ASN A 134 -29.66 -16.27 -6.54
N PHE A 135 -28.81 -17.02 -5.84
CA PHE A 135 -28.76 -18.47 -5.97
C PHE A 135 -30.06 -19.12 -5.50
N ILE A 136 -30.58 -18.72 -4.32
CA ILE A 136 -31.85 -19.22 -3.79
C ILE A 136 -33.01 -18.88 -4.73
N GLU A 137 -33.07 -17.65 -5.25
CA GLU A 137 -34.10 -17.23 -6.19
C GLU A 137 -34.05 -18.04 -7.50
N ASN A 138 -32.85 -18.25 -8.06
CA ASN A 138 -32.68 -19.06 -9.26
C ASN A 138 -33.03 -20.53 -9.05
N VAL A 139 -32.63 -21.14 -7.91
CA VAL A 139 -33.01 -22.51 -7.58
C VAL A 139 -34.52 -22.63 -7.37
N GLY A 140 -35.14 -21.67 -6.70
CA GLY A 140 -36.59 -21.60 -6.52
C GLY A 140 -37.34 -21.50 -7.84
N LEU A 141 -36.87 -20.66 -8.78
CA LEU A 141 -37.43 -20.51 -10.11
C LEU A 141 -37.30 -21.78 -10.97
N VAL A 142 -36.16 -22.48 -10.87
CA VAL A 142 -35.96 -23.77 -11.55
C VAL A 142 -36.91 -24.84 -10.98
N GLY A 143 -37.06 -24.91 -9.65
CA GLY A 143 -38.00 -25.82 -9.00
C GLY A 143 -39.46 -25.55 -9.36
N PHE A 144 -39.86 -24.27 -9.50
CA PHE A 144 -41.20 -23.88 -9.92
C PHE A 144 -41.50 -24.19 -11.40
N ARG A 145 -40.50 -24.12 -12.29
CA ARG A 145 -40.67 -24.55 -13.69
C ARG A 145 -40.88 -26.05 -13.81
N TYR A 146 -40.09 -26.85 -13.09
CA TYR A 146 -40.24 -28.31 -13.10
C TYR A 146 -41.61 -28.81 -12.58
N LEU A 147 -42.25 -28.07 -11.67
CA LEU A 147 -43.59 -28.40 -11.15
C LEU A 147 -44.75 -27.98 -12.05
N ASN A 148 -44.56 -27.04 -12.98
CA ASN A 148 -45.59 -26.59 -13.92
C ASN A 148 -45.52 -27.26 -15.30
N GLU A 149 -44.47 -28.06 -15.54
CA GLU A 149 -44.30 -28.87 -16.76
C GLU A 149 -44.69 -30.36 -16.55
N MET A 150 -45.23 -30.72 -15.37
CA MET A 150 -45.91 -32.00 -15.08
C MET A 150 -47.42 -31.82 -15.02
#